data_AF-A0A2D0H8L6-F1
#
_entry.id   AF-A0A2D0H8L6-F1
#
_cell.length_a   1.000
_cell.length_b   1.000
_cell.length_c   1.000
_cell.angle_alpha   90.00
_cell.angle_beta   90.00
_cell.angle_gamma   90.00
#
_symmetry.space_group_name_H-M   'P 1'
#
loop_
_entity.id
_entity.type
_entity.pdbx_description
1 polymer ?
#
loop_
_entity_poly.entity_id
_entity_poly.type
_entity_poly.pdbx_seq_one_letter_code
_entity_poly.pdbx_strand_id
1 'polypeptide(L)'
;MKGIPGAVISVAQEASGPPTDPPINIEVASDNFDHLTKTAVDLKNYLDNLQIAGVEELNLDVDLTNPEITLTIDREKAMAEGVSTSQIGIALRTGLFGREVSKIKQGEDEYKIQLRNQETQRQSLPDLLNMRIVFREMTGGIKQIPISSLVNVDYTSTYGSIKRKMPNVPLPFTQTF
;
A
#
# COMPACT_ATOMS: atom_id res chain seq x y z
N MET A 1 -7.08 -15.04 26.73
CA MET A 1 -5.61 -15.18 26.68
C MET A 1 -5.03 -13.82 26.32
N LYS A 2 -4.34 -13.14 27.24
CA LYS A 2 -3.55 -11.91 26.97
C LYS A 2 -2.09 -12.35 26.93
N GLY A 3 -1.34 -12.03 25.87
CA GLY A 3 0.08 -12.39 25.83
C GLY A 3 0.79 -12.34 24.47
N ILE A 4 0.11 -12.05 23.36
CA ILE A 4 0.75 -11.87 22.06
C ILE A 4 0.90 -10.37 21.79
N PRO A 5 2.12 -9.81 21.79
CA PRO A 5 2.36 -8.41 21.45
C PRO A 5 1.88 -8.12 20.02
N GLY A 6 1.06 -7.08 19.84
CA GLY A 6 0.55 -6.66 18.53
C GLY A 6 -0.68 -7.40 18.02
N ALA A 7 -1.17 -8.43 18.72
CA ALA A 7 -2.41 -9.10 18.34
C ALA A 7 -3.62 -8.47 19.05
N VAL A 8 -4.62 -8.10 18.25
CA VAL A 8 -5.97 -7.75 18.72
C VAL A 8 -6.79 -9.03 18.67
N ILE A 9 -7.33 -9.46 19.82
CA ILE A 9 -8.08 -10.72 19.94
C ILE A 9 -9.54 -10.39 20.24
N SER A 10 -10.40 -10.62 19.26
CA SER A 10 -11.84 -10.46 19.41
C SER A 10 -12.54 -11.79 19.62
N VAL A 11 -13.55 -11.78 20.50
CA VAL A 11 -14.40 -12.93 20.80
C VAL A 11 -15.82 -12.58 20.38
N ALA A 12 -16.27 -13.15 19.27
CA ALA A 12 -17.65 -13.05 18.82
C ALA A 12 -18.34 -14.42 18.91
N GLN A 13 -19.58 -14.45 19.40
CA GLN A 13 -20.40 -15.65 19.32
C GLN A 13 -20.88 -15.83 17.88
N GLU A 14 -20.72 -17.04 17.34
CA GLU A 14 -21.20 -17.37 15.99
C GLU A 14 -22.73 -17.26 15.95
N ALA A 15 -23.24 -16.27 15.21
CA ALA A 15 -24.67 -16.03 15.05
C ALA A 15 -25.17 -16.69 13.76
N SER A 16 -26.16 -17.59 13.85
CA SER A 16 -26.83 -18.21 12.69
C SER A 16 -27.90 -17.28 12.08
N GLY A 17 -27.50 -16.05 11.75
CA GLY A 17 -28.35 -15.03 11.14
C GLY A 17 -27.54 -14.13 10.19
N PRO A 18 -28.20 -13.21 9.45
CA PRO A 18 -27.48 -12.22 8.67
C PRO A 18 -26.46 -11.49 9.55
N PRO A 19 -25.23 -11.21 9.07
CA PRO A 19 -24.23 -10.52 9.86
C PRO A 19 -24.80 -9.17 10.32
N THR A 20 -24.92 -9.00 11.63
CA THR A 20 -25.32 -7.74 12.25
C THR A 20 -24.06 -6.97 12.62
N ASP A 21 -24.03 -5.67 12.30
CA ASP A 21 -22.95 -4.79 12.71
C ASP A 21 -22.80 -4.75 14.24
N PRO A 22 -21.60 -4.38 14.76
CA PRO A 22 -21.41 -4.22 16.20
C PRO A 22 -22.48 -3.32 16.82
N PRO A 23 -22.93 -3.62 18.06
CA PRO A 23 -24.04 -2.91 18.69
C PRO A 23 -23.75 -1.41 18.91
N ILE A 24 -22.49 -1.01 18.92
CA ILE A 24 -22.05 0.37 19.02
C ILE A 24 -21.00 0.62 17.94
N ASN A 25 -21.28 1.57 17.04
CA ASN A 25 -20.33 2.06 16.05
C ASN A 25 -20.23 3.58 16.15
N ILE A 26 -19.01 4.11 16.14
CA ILE A 26 -18.75 5.55 16.23
C ILE A 26 -18.01 5.96 14.96
N GLU A 27 -18.67 6.79 14.15
CA GLU A 27 -18.09 7.33 12.92
C GLU A 27 -17.51 8.73 13.18
N VAL A 28 -16.26 8.95 12.76
CA VAL A 28 -15.62 10.27 12.74
C VAL A 28 -15.40 10.66 11.27
N ALA A 29 -15.78 11.88 10.90
CA ALA A 29 -15.61 12.40 9.54
C ALA A 29 -14.86 13.73 9.57
N SER A 30 -13.93 13.90 8.63
CA SER A 30 -13.21 15.15 8.43
C SER A 30 -12.72 15.24 6.99
N ASP A 31 -12.57 16.45 6.47
CA ASP A 31 -11.97 16.72 5.17
C ASP A 31 -10.43 16.62 5.22
N ASN A 32 -9.85 16.70 6.42
CA ASN A 32 -8.41 16.57 6.64
C ASN A 32 -8.09 15.27 7.37
N PHE A 33 -7.27 14.42 6.74
CA PHE A 33 -6.92 13.09 7.23
C PHE A 33 -6.10 13.11 8.53
N ASP A 34 -5.23 14.10 8.71
CA ASP A 34 -4.40 14.21 9.92
C ASP A 34 -5.28 14.59 11.11
N HIS A 35 -6.25 15.49 10.89
CA HIS A 35 -7.24 15.86 11.90
C HIS A 35 -8.18 14.69 12.22
N LEU A 36 -8.63 13.94 11.21
CA LEU A 36 -9.44 12.73 11.37
C LEU A 36 -8.73 11.72 12.26
N THR A 37 -7.49 11.41 11.92
CA THR A 37 -6.65 10.43 12.64
C THR A 37 -6.44 10.84 14.08
N LYS A 38 -6.04 12.10 14.31
CA LYS A 38 -5.83 12.63 15.65
C LYS A 38 -7.11 12.58 16.49
N THR A 39 -8.23 13.02 15.93
CA THR A 39 -9.53 13.03 16.62
C THR A 39 -10.01 11.61 16.93
N ALA A 40 -9.84 10.66 16.00
CA ALA A 40 -10.22 9.27 16.21
C ALA A 40 -9.37 8.61 17.30
N VAL A 41 -8.06 8.87 17.33
CA VAL A 41 -7.15 8.39 18.39
C VAL A 41 -7.49 9.04 19.74
N ASP A 42 -7.73 10.35 19.77
CA ASP A 42 -8.09 11.07 21.00
C ASP A 42 -9.43 10.57 21.56
N LEU A 43 -10.43 10.37 20.69
CA LEU A 43 -11.73 9.80 21.05
C LEU A 43 -11.59 8.36 21.56
N LYS A 44 -10.75 7.55 20.91
CA LYS A 44 -10.44 6.20 21.36
C LYS A 44 -9.87 6.20 22.77
N ASN A 45 -8.83 6.99 22.98
CA ASN A 45 -8.16 7.11 24.28
C ASN A 45 -9.09 7.66 25.35
N TYR A 46 -9.96 8.61 25.01
CA TYR A 46 -10.97 9.13 25.93
C TYR A 46 -11.97 8.06 26.37
N LEU A 47 -12.51 7.28 25.45
CA LEU A 47 -13.45 6.19 25.75
C LEU A 47 -12.77 5.05 26.53
N ASP A 48 -11.54 4.69 26.15
CA ASP A 48 -10.73 3.70 26.87
C ASP A 48 -10.47 4.14 28.33
N ASN A 49 -10.23 5.43 28.57
CA ASN A 49 -10.02 6.00 29.91
C ASN A 49 -11.28 6.03 30.77
N LEU A 50 -12.46 6.17 30.16
CA LEU A 50 -13.73 6.16 30.90
C LEU A 50 -14.09 4.79 31.48
N GLN A 51 -13.41 3.71 31.04
CA GLN A 51 -13.61 2.33 31.52
C GLN A 51 -15.08 1.96 31.66
N ILE A 52 -15.89 2.30 30.65
CA ILE A 52 -17.32 2.07 30.67
C ILE A 52 -17.57 0.56 30.77
N ALA A 53 -18.22 0.13 31.84
CA ALA A 53 -18.54 -1.28 32.06
C ALA A 53 -19.38 -1.81 30.88
N GLY A 54 -18.91 -2.85 30.21
CA GLY A 54 -19.55 -3.46 29.04
C GLY A 54 -19.02 -2.98 27.69
N VAL A 55 -18.12 -1.99 27.64
CA VAL A 55 -17.36 -1.66 26.43
C VAL A 55 -16.05 -2.45 26.47
N GLU A 56 -16.05 -3.58 25.77
CA GLU A 56 -14.84 -4.37 25.54
C GLU A 56 -14.37 -4.12 24.11
N GLU A 57 -13.06 -3.89 23.93
CA GLU A 57 -12.39 -3.92 22.62
C GLU A 57 -12.70 -2.77 21.63
N LEU A 58 -12.42 -1.53 22.04
CA LEU A 58 -12.48 -0.38 21.14
C LEU A 58 -11.35 -0.44 20.09
N ASN A 59 -11.72 -0.63 18.83
CA ASN A 59 -10.79 -0.73 17.69
C ASN A 59 -11.00 0.39 16.68
N LEU A 60 -9.90 0.89 16.12
CA LEU A 60 -9.94 1.77 14.95
C LEU A 60 -9.92 0.88 13.70
N ASP A 61 -10.85 1.15 12.80
CA ASP A 61 -11.01 0.42 11.54
C ASP A 61 -10.09 0.95 10.42
N VAL A 62 -9.03 1.67 10.81
CA VAL A 62 -8.06 2.28 9.89
C VAL A 62 -6.65 1.92 10.35
N ASP A 63 -5.86 1.36 9.43
CA ASP A 63 -4.43 1.19 9.64
C ASP A 63 -3.72 2.53 9.42
N LEU A 64 -3.21 3.09 10.52
CA LEU A 64 -2.62 4.42 10.56
C LEU A 64 -1.15 4.44 10.15
N THR A 65 -0.49 3.28 10.04
CA THR A 65 0.96 3.22 9.80
C THR A 65 1.32 2.10 8.84
N ASN A 66 1.32 2.41 7.55
CA ASN A 66 1.83 1.52 6.51
C ASN A 66 3.17 2.05 5.98
N PRO A 67 4.30 1.38 6.25
CA PRO A 67 5.60 1.81 5.76
C PRO A 67 5.67 1.73 4.23
N GLU A 68 6.10 2.82 3.59
CA GLU A 68 6.21 2.95 2.14
C GLU A 68 7.61 3.46 1.76
N ILE A 69 8.14 2.98 0.62
CA ILE A 69 9.39 3.47 0.05
C ILE A 69 9.04 4.22 -1.23
N THR A 70 9.17 5.54 -1.20
CA THR A 70 8.93 6.38 -2.37
C THR A 70 10.21 6.50 -3.18
N LEU A 71 10.14 6.14 -4.47
CA LEU A 71 11.23 6.26 -5.42
C LEU A 71 10.96 7.40 -6.40
N THR A 72 11.67 8.51 -6.26
CA THR A 72 11.50 9.70 -7.10
C THR A 72 12.59 9.76 -8.17
N ILE A 73 12.21 9.72 -9.44
CA ILE A 73 13.17 9.79 -10.56
C ILE A 73 13.73 11.21 -10.68
N ASP A 74 15.06 11.33 -10.64
CA ASP A 74 15.78 12.56 -10.90
C ASP A 74 15.79 12.84 -12.41
N ARG A 75 14.91 13.75 -12.85
CA ARG A 75 14.75 14.06 -14.27
C ARG A 75 16.00 14.71 -14.86
N GLU A 76 16.72 15.52 -14.09
CA GLU A 76 17.91 16.22 -14.58
C GLU A 76 19.03 15.23 -14.86
N LYS A 77 19.29 14.31 -13.92
CA LYS A 77 20.26 13.23 -14.13
C LYS A 77 19.84 12.29 -15.27
N ALA A 78 18.55 11.94 -15.35
CA ALA A 78 18.05 11.12 -16.44
C ALA A 78 18.30 11.76 -17.82
N MET A 79 18.04 13.07 -17.96
CA MET A 79 18.30 13.81 -19.20
C MET A 79 19.79 13.91 -19.52
N ALA A 80 20.64 14.18 -18.53
CA ALA A 80 22.09 14.23 -18.70
C ALA A 80 22.65 12.89 -19.20
N GLU A 81 22.05 11.79 -18.77
CA GLU A 81 22.42 10.44 -19.17
C GLU A 81 21.76 9.97 -20.49
N GLY A 82 20.87 10.78 -21.06
CA GLY A 82 20.16 10.47 -22.32
C GLY A 82 19.03 9.44 -22.16
N VAL A 83 18.46 9.31 -20.96
CA VAL A 83 17.46 8.29 -20.61
C VAL A 83 16.11 8.94 -20.29
N SER A 84 15.02 8.34 -20.77
CA SER A 84 13.68 8.81 -20.41
C SER A 84 13.22 8.30 -19.04
N THR A 85 12.42 9.09 -18.34
CA THR A 85 11.77 8.68 -17.09
C THR A 85 10.90 7.43 -17.27
N SER A 86 10.29 7.27 -18.45
CA SER A 86 9.50 6.08 -18.78
C SER A 86 10.35 4.81 -18.86
N GLN A 87 11.57 4.88 -19.43
CA GLN A 87 12.48 3.74 -19.47
C GLN A 87 12.94 3.34 -18.07
N ILE A 88 13.26 4.32 -17.22
CA ILE A 88 13.64 4.10 -15.81
C ILE A 88 12.49 3.46 -15.04
N GLY A 89 11.27 3.98 -15.18
CA GLY A 89 10.08 3.42 -14.52
C GLY A 89 9.77 1.99 -14.95
N ILE A 90 9.88 1.68 -16.24
CA ILE A 90 9.71 0.31 -16.75
C ILE A 90 10.79 -0.62 -16.19
N ALA A 91 12.03 -0.17 -16.11
CA ALA A 91 13.14 -0.96 -15.58
C ALA A 91 12.98 -1.24 -14.08
N LEU A 92 12.60 -0.23 -13.29
CA LEU A 92 12.25 -0.38 -11.87
C LEU A 92 11.12 -1.39 -11.66
N ARG A 93 10.01 -1.22 -12.40
CA ARG A 93 8.85 -2.12 -12.31
C ARG A 93 9.21 -3.55 -12.70
N THR A 94 9.98 -3.71 -13.78
CA THR A 94 10.43 -5.03 -14.25
C THR A 94 11.40 -5.67 -13.25
N GLY A 95 12.26 -4.88 -12.60
CA GLY A 95 13.18 -5.37 -11.59
C GLY A 95 12.49 -5.91 -10.35
N LEU A 96 11.46 -5.21 -9.89
CA LEU A 96 10.72 -5.57 -8.68
C LEU A 96 9.65 -6.64 -8.92
N PHE A 97 8.78 -6.43 -9.90
CA PHE A 97 7.61 -7.29 -10.14
C PHE A 97 7.83 -8.32 -11.24
N GLY A 98 8.80 -8.08 -12.13
CA GLY A 98 8.87 -8.76 -13.40
C GLY A 98 8.00 -8.11 -14.46
N ARG A 99 8.13 -8.60 -15.69
CA ARG A 99 7.33 -8.16 -16.83
C ARG A 99 6.89 -9.34 -17.67
N GLU A 100 5.61 -9.39 -17.98
CA GLU A 100 5.07 -10.32 -18.96
C GLU A 100 5.61 -9.92 -20.34
N VAL A 101 6.41 -10.79 -20.96
CA VAL A 101 7.06 -10.49 -22.25
C VAL A 101 6.33 -11.13 -23.42
N SER A 102 5.68 -12.27 -23.18
CA SER A 102 4.92 -12.99 -24.19
C SER A 102 4.04 -14.03 -23.51
N LYS A 103 3.22 -14.71 -24.30
CA LYS A 103 2.44 -15.86 -23.88
C LYS A 103 2.64 -16.99 -24.87
N ILE A 104 2.68 -18.21 -24.38
CA ILE A 104 2.76 -19.42 -25.18
C ILE A 104 1.45 -20.19 -25.03
N LYS A 105 0.89 -20.62 -26.16
CA LYS A 105 -0.31 -21.44 -26.19
C LYS A 105 0.07 -22.90 -26.38
N GLN A 106 -0.44 -23.78 -25.54
CA GLN A 106 -0.27 -25.23 -25.65
C GLN A 106 -1.66 -25.88 -25.55
N GLY A 107 -2.18 -26.33 -26.69
CA GLY A 107 -3.57 -26.82 -26.76
C GLY A 107 -4.58 -25.70 -26.53
N GLU A 108 -5.45 -25.87 -25.54
CA GLU A 108 -6.42 -24.87 -25.09
C GLU A 108 -5.87 -23.94 -23.99
N ASP A 109 -4.71 -24.27 -23.42
CA ASP A 109 -4.10 -23.54 -22.32
C ASP A 109 -3.16 -22.42 -22.80
N GLU A 110 -3.16 -21.30 -22.10
CA GLU A 110 -2.30 -20.13 -22.35
C GLU A 110 -1.39 -19.86 -21.13
N TYR A 111 -0.08 -19.95 -21.34
CA TYR A 111 0.93 -19.73 -20.32
C TYR A 111 1.66 -18.41 -20.53
N LYS A 112 1.76 -17.60 -19.47
CA LYS A 112 2.45 -16.32 -19.50
C LYS A 112 3.95 -16.50 -19.30
N ILE A 113 4.75 -15.91 -20.19
CA ILE A 113 6.21 -15.83 -20.06
C ILE A 113 6.55 -14.56 -19.30
N GLN A 114 7.09 -14.71 -18.08
CA GLN A 114 7.49 -13.61 -17.21
C GLN A 114 9.02 -13.45 -17.24
N LEU A 115 9.49 -12.28 -17.64
CA LEU A 115 10.87 -11.86 -17.43
C LEU A 115 10.99 -11.35 -16.00
N ARG A 116 11.86 -11.97 -15.20
CA ARG A 116 12.09 -11.60 -13.80
C ARG A 116 13.57 -11.66 -13.47
N ASN A 117 14.00 -10.81 -12.54
CA ASN A 117 15.35 -10.89 -11.98
C ASN A 117 15.47 -12.03 -10.98
N GLN A 118 16.71 -12.40 -10.67
CA GLN A 118 16.99 -13.41 -9.66
C GLN A 118 16.46 -12.97 -8.30
N GLU A 119 16.03 -13.91 -7.47
CA GLU A 119 15.46 -13.64 -6.15
C GLU A 119 16.35 -12.73 -5.30
N THR A 120 17.66 -13.03 -5.27
CA THR A 120 18.67 -12.28 -4.52
C THR A 120 18.75 -10.81 -4.92
N GLN A 121 18.43 -10.48 -6.18
CA GLN A 121 18.50 -9.11 -6.70
C GLN A 121 17.27 -8.26 -6.36
N ARG A 122 16.23 -8.86 -5.77
CA ARG A 122 14.96 -8.21 -5.41
C ARG A 122 14.59 -8.35 -3.94
N GLN A 123 15.46 -8.97 -3.12
CA GLN A 123 15.21 -9.16 -1.70
C GLN A 123 15.47 -7.91 -0.87
N SER A 124 16.34 -7.00 -1.35
CA SER A 124 16.67 -5.78 -0.65
C SER A 124 16.59 -4.55 -1.56
N LEU A 125 16.24 -3.41 -0.97
CA LEU A 125 16.26 -2.13 -1.66
C LEU A 125 17.66 -1.80 -2.21
N PRO A 126 18.78 -1.99 -1.46
CA PRO A 126 20.12 -1.81 -2.01
C PRO A 126 20.39 -2.64 -3.27
N ASP A 127 19.95 -3.90 -3.31
CA ASP A 127 20.14 -4.75 -4.49
C ASP A 127 19.36 -4.22 -5.69
N LEU A 128 18.11 -3.78 -5.47
CA LEU A 128 17.29 -3.14 -6.50
C LEU A 128 17.95 -1.86 -7.03
N LEU A 129 18.50 -1.02 -6.15
CA LEU A 129 19.16 0.24 -6.51
C LEU A 129 20.50 0.03 -7.22
N ASN A 130 21.20 -1.05 -6.91
CA ASN A 130 22.46 -1.43 -7.57
C ASN A 130 22.25 -2.12 -8.91
N MET A 131 21.01 -2.45 -9.27
CA MET A 131 20.74 -2.99 -10.60
C MET A 131 21.16 -1.99 -11.68
N ARG A 132 21.84 -2.54 -12.69
CA ARG A 132 22.22 -1.77 -13.87
C ARG A 132 21.12 -1.86 -14.90
N ILE A 133 20.59 -0.71 -15.29
CA ILE A 133 19.70 -0.63 -16.44
C ILE A 133 20.57 -0.49 -17.68
N VAL A 134 20.30 -1.33 -18.68
CA VAL A 134 20.98 -1.31 -19.96
C VAL A 134 20.20 -0.43 -20.92
N PHE A 135 20.84 0.64 -21.38
CA PHE A 135 20.29 1.56 -22.37
C PHE A 135 21.06 1.45 -23.67
N ARG A 136 20.33 1.66 -24.77
CA ARG A 136 20.94 1.82 -26.08
C ARG A 136 20.96 3.31 -26.39
N GLU A 137 22.16 3.86 -26.55
CA GLU A 137 22.33 5.23 -26.98
C GLU A 137 21.90 5.39 -28.44
N MET A 138 21.54 6.62 -28.82
CA MET A 138 21.26 6.96 -30.22
C MET A 138 22.46 6.72 -31.15
N THR A 139 23.68 6.75 -30.60
CA THR A 139 24.95 6.47 -31.29
C THR A 139 25.20 4.98 -31.54
N GLY A 140 24.33 4.10 -31.03
CA GLY A 140 24.49 2.63 -31.12
C GLY A 140 25.29 2.02 -29.97
N GLY A 141 25.87 2.83 -29.09
CA GLY A 141 26.54 2.39 -27.86
C GLY A 141 25.58 1.75 -26.87
N ILE A 142 26.10 0.81 -26.07
CA ILE A 142 25.39 0.25 -24.92
C ILE A 142 25.92 0.94 -23.67
N LYS A 143 25.03 1.60 -22.94
CA LYS A 143 25.35 2.27 -21.68
C LYS A 143 24.66 1.54 -20.53
N GLN A 144 25.39 1.32 -19.44
CA GLN A 144 24.86 0.71 -18.24
C GLN A 144 24.93 1.70 -17.09
N ILE A 145 23.78 2.00 -16.49
CA ILE A 145 23.68 2.99 -15.42
C ILE A 145 22.97 2.33 -14.24
N PRO A 146 23.50 2.43 -13.01
CA PRO A 146 22.81 1.93 -11.83
C PRO A 146 21.55 2.76 -11.55
N ILE A 147 20.51 2.12 -11.01
CA ILE A 147 19.26 2.81 -10.65
C ILE A 147 19.50 3.90 -9.60
N SER A 148 20.41 3.64 -8.66
CA SER A 148 20.78 4.56 -7.59
C SER A 148 21.26 5.93 -8.07
N SER A 149 21.84 6.05 -9.27
CA SER A 149 22.29 7.34 -9.79
C SER A 149 21.18 8.17 -10.42
N LEU A 150 20.00 7.58 -10.65
CA LEU A 150 18.88 8.20 -11.36
C LEU A 150 17.64 8.40 -10.47
N VAL A 151 17.67 7.92 -9.23
CA VAL A 151 16.49 7.86 -8.35
C VAL A 151 16.88 8.30 -6.94
N ASN A 152 16.04 9.14 -6.34
CA ASN A 152 16.08 9.47 -4.93
C ASN A 152 15.11 8.57 -4.16
N VAL A 153 15.54 8.15 -2.97
CA VAL A 153 14.79 7.23 -2.11
C VAL A 153 14.33 8.00 -0.88
N ASP A 154 13.02 8.03 -0.69
CA ASP A 154 12.40 8.62 0.50
C ASP A 154 11.67 7.52 1.27
N TYR A 155 12.01 7.38 2.55
CA TYR A 155 11.30 6.49 3.47
C TYR A 155 10.12 7.25 4.05
N THR A 156 8.91 6.82 3.67
CA THR A 156 7.67 7.47 4.07
C THR A 156 6.76 6.48 4.79
N SER A 157 5.73 6.98 5.44
CA SER A 157 4.64 6.15 5.96
C SER A 157 3.34 6.71 5.43
N THR A 158 2.51 5.83 4.89
CA THR A 158 1.18 6.17 4.38
C THR A 158 0.12 5.46 5.22
N TYR A 159 -1.14 5.81 4.99
CA TYR A 159 -2.28 5.14 5.62
C TYR A 159 -2.58 3.83 4.86
N GLY A 160 -2.77 2.72 5.58
CA GLY A 160 -2.94 1.40 4.97
C GLY A 160 -4.25 1.24 4.20
N SER A 161 -5.29 1.97 4.59
CA SER A 161 -6.58 1.98 3.89
C SER A 161 -7.34 3.27 4.13
N ILE A 162 -7.87 3.88 3.07
CA ILE A 162 -8.74 5.06 3.16
C ILE A 162 -10.18 4.61 2.86
N LYS A 163 -11.02 4.52 3.90
CA LYS A 163 -12.46 4.29 3.72
C LYS A 163 -13.13 5.62 3.40
N ARG A 164 -13.73 5.74 2.21
CA ARG A 164 -14.48 6.93 1.79
C ARG A 164 -15.97 6.60 1.79
N LYS A 165 -16.74 7.31 2.61
CA LYS A 165 -18.20 7.33 2.50
C LYS A 165 -18.58 8.36 1.43
N MET A 166 -19.50 8.02 0.55
CA MET A 166 -19.94 8.93 -0.52
C MET A 166 -20.47 10.24 0.07
N PRO A 167 -20.16 11.41 -0.54
CA PRO A 167 -20.78 12.66 -0.13
C PRO A 167 -22.27 12.59 -0.51
N ASN A 168 -23.15 12.56 0.50
CA ASN A 168 -24.60 12.75 0.40
C ASN A 168 -25.33 12.00 -0.74
N VAL A 169 -25.44 10.67 -0.62
CA VAL A 169 -26.65 10.02 -1.14
C VAL A 169 -27.71 10.12 -0.02
N PRO A 170 -28.87 10.77 -0.24
CA PRO A 170 -29.94 10.75 0.73
C PRO A 170 -30.39 9.29 0.90
N LEU A 171 -30.08 8.69 2.05
CA LEU A 171 -30.60 7.37 2.39
C LEU A 171 -32.11 7.48 2.60
N PRO A 172 -32.91 6.53 2.11
CA PRO A 172 -34.33 6.48 2.45
C PRO A 172 -34.47 6.28 3.97
N PHE A 173 -35.24 7.16 4.61
CA PHE A 173 -35.66 6.99 6.00
C PHE A 173 -36.26 5.60 6.18
N THR A 174 -35.60 4.75 6.97
CA THR A 174 -36.24 3.57 7.53
C THR A 174 -36.28 3.77 9.03
N GLN A 175 -37.41 4.26 9.51
CA GLN A 175 -37.74 4.31 10.93
C GLN A 175 -38.14 2.88 11.33
N THR A 176 -37.50 2.33 12.35
CA THR A 176 -38.02 1.14 13.05
C THR A 176 -38.10 1.49 14.52
N PHE A 177 -39.29 1.29 15.10
CA PHE A 177 -39.60 1.54 16.50
C PHE A 177 -38.90 0.55 17.43
#